data_AF-A0A2J8NLI6-F1
#
_entry.id   AF-A0A2J8NLI6-F1
#
_cell.length_a   1.000
_cell.length_b   1.000
_cell.length_c   1.000
_cell.angle_alpha   90.00
_cell.angle_beta   90.00
_cell.angle_gamma   90.00
#
_symmetry.space_group_name_H-M   'P 1'
#
loop_
_entity.id
_entity.type
_entity.pdbx_description
1 polymer ?
#
loop_
_entity_poly.entity_id
_entity_poly.type
_entity_poly.pdbx_seq_one_letter_code
_entity_poly.pdbx_strand_id
1 'polypeptide(L)'
;MKLVLIGHSIGSYFTLQMLKRVPELPVIRAFLLFPTIERMSESPNGRIATPLLCWFRYVLYVTGYLLLKPCPETIKSLLIRRGLQVMNLENEFSPLNILEPFCLANAAYLGGQEMMEVVKRDDETIKEHLCKLTFYYGTIDPWCPKEYYEDIKKDFPEGDIRLCEKNIPHAFITHFNQEMADMIADSLKDDLSKM
;
A
#
# COMPACT_ATOMS: atom_id res chain seq x y z
N MET A 1 17.10 21.62 1.55
CA MET A 1 16.82 20.22 1.18
C MET A 1 15.44 20.16 0.55
N LYS A 2 15.23 19.39 -0.53
CA LYS A 2 13.92 19.17 -1.18
C LYS A 2 13.57 17.68 -1.04
N LEU A 3 12.31 17.34 -0.78
CA LEU A 3 11.85 15.96 -0.56
C LEU A 3 10.81 15.55 -1.60
N VAL A 4 10.93 14.31 -2.08
CA VAL A 4 9.89 13.63 -2.85
C VAL A 4 9.39 12.46 -2.02
N LEU A 5 8.08 12.37 -1.82
CA LEU A 5 7.44 11.26 -1.12
C LEU A 5 6.80 10.32 -2.14
N ILE A 6 6.97 9.01 -1.96
CA ILE A 6 6.33 8.00 -2.80
C ILE A 6 5.70 6.99 -1.84
N GLY A 7 4.38 7.06 -1.71
CA GLY A 7 3.58 6.17 -0.89
C GLY A 7 2.86 5.16 -1.78
N HIS A 8 2.99 3.87 -1.47
CA HIS A 8 2.19 2.80 -2.09
C HIS A 8 1.18 2.28 -1.07
N SER A 9 -0.07 2.03 -1.49
CA SER A 9 -1.10 1.43 -0.63
C SER A 9 -1.28 2.24 0.66
N ILE A 10 -1.15 1.62 1.82
CA ILE A 10 -1.15 2.28 3.14
C ILE A 10 -0.06 3.35 3.28
N GLY A 11 1.07 3.23 2.56
CA GLY A 11 2.10 4.25 2.49
C GLY A 11 1.58 5.59 1.95
N SER A 12 0.52 5.58 1.15
CA SER A 12 -0.18 6.81 0.72
C SER A 12 -0.86 7.50 1.90
N TYR A 13 -1.52 6.74 2.78
CA TYR A 13 -2.11 7.27 4.00
C TYR A 13 -1.03 7.85 4.93
N PHE A 14 0.09 7.15 5.11
CA PHE A 14 1.23 7.68 5.89
C PHE A 14 1.81 8.95 5.28
N THR A 15 1.89 9.04 3.96
CA THR A 15 2.34 10.25 3.26
C THR A 15 1.43 11.44 3.59
N LEU A 16 0.10 11.26 3.55
CA LEU A 16 -0.85 12.31 3.96
C LEU A 16 -0.69 12.66 5.45
N GLN A 17 -0.54 11.66 6.33
CA GLN A 17 -0.33 11.91 7.76
C GLN A 17 0.98 12.64 8.06
N MET A 18 2.05 12.39 7.30
CA MET A 18 3.31 13.12 7.43
C MET A 18 3.13 14.59 7.05
N LEU A 19 2.46 14.85 5.92
CA LEU A 19 2.17 16.21 5.47
C LEU A 19 1.32 16.98 6.48
N LYS A 20 0.31 16.32 7.07
CA LYS A 20 -0.55 16.91 8.11
C LYS A 20 0.21 17.26 9.39
N ARG A 21 1.07 16.35 9.85
CA ARG A 21 1.74 16.48 11.17
C ARG A 21 3.00 17.34 11.12
N VAL A 22 3.61 17.46 9.95
CA VAL A 22 4.89 18.15 9.76
C VAL A 22 4.82 19.02 8.49
N PRO A 23 3.95 20.05 8.46
CA PRO A 23 3.71 20.87 7.27
C PRO A 23 4.95 21.62 6.77
N GLU A 24 5.95 21.82 7.62
CA GLU A 24 7.24 22.42 7.30
C GLU A 24 8.18 21.51 6.50
N LEU A 25 7.83 20.22 6.31
CA LEU A 25 8.61 19.34 5.46
C LEU A 25 8.71 19.93 4.05
N PRO A 26 9.92 20.10 3.48
CA PRO A 26 10.11 20.70 2.17
C PRO A 26 9.79 19.72 1.04
N VAL A 27 8.56 19.19 1.04
CA VAL A 27 8.03 18.24 0.05
C VAL A 27 7.67 19.00 -1.22
N ILE A 28 8.39 18.70 -2.30
CA ILE A 28 8.15 19.28 -3.61
C ILE A 28 7.13 18.46 -4.42
N ARG A 29 7.03 17.15 -4.14
CA ARG A 29 6.10 16.24 -4.81
C ARG A 29 5.80 15.04 -3.93
N ALA A 30 4.57 14.53 -4.00
CA ALA A 30 4.16 13.31 -3.35
C ALA A 30 3.33 12.45 -4.30
N PHE A 31 3.80 11.23 -4.59
CA PHE A 31 3.09 10.24 -5.39
C PHE A 31 2.37 9.26 -4.46
N LEU A 32 1.06 9.15 -4.63
CA LEU A 32 0.17 8.28 -3.87
C LEU A 32 -0.31 7.17 -4.81
N LEU A 33 0.44 6.06 -4.82
CA LEU A 33 0.25 4.94 -5.73
C LEU A 33 -0.71 3.92 -5.11
N PHE A 34 -1.77 3.58 -5.83
CA PHE A 34 -2.83 2.68 -5.39
C PHE A 34 -3.33 3.05 -3.97
N PRO A 35 -3.85 4.29 -3.79
CA PRO A 35 -3.84 4.96 -2.50
C PRO A 35 -4.93 4.46 -1.54
N THR A 36 -4.52 3.63 -0.58
CA THR A 36 -5.40 3.14 0.49
C THR A 36 -5.51 4.18 1.60
N ILE A 37 -6.30 5.23 1.35
CA ILE A 37 -6.42 6.43 2.21
C ILE A 37 -7.82 6.60 2.84
N GLU A 38 -8.76 5.73 2.50
CA GLU A 38 -10.14 5.75 2.96
C GLU A 38 -10.78 4.37 2.82
N ARG A 39 -11.87 4.14 3.58
CA ARG A 39 -12.79 3.01 3.44
C ARG A 39 -12.09 1.64 3.30
N MET A 40 -10.94 1.47 3.96
CA MET A 40 -10.05 0.32 3.71
C MET A 40 -10.76 -1.01 3.98
N SER A 41 -11.48 -1.10 5.10
CA SER A 41 -12.27 -2.29 5.48
C SER A 41 -13.52 -2.52 4.62
N GLU A 42 -13.99 -1.50 3.90
CA GLU A 42 -15.14 -1.59 3.00
C GLU A 42 -14.77 -1.99 1.58
N SER A 43 -13.49 -1.92 1.21
CA SER A 43 -12.97 -2.39 -0.07
C SER A 43 -13.20 -3.90 -0.27
N PRO A 44 -13.24 -4.41 -1.52
CA PRO A 44 -13.39 -5.84 -1.79
C PRO A 44 -12.45 -6.74 -0.96
N ASN A 45 -11.15 -6.41 -0.91
CA ASN A 45 -10.19 -7.15 -0.09
C ASN A 45 -10.34 -6.83 1.41
N GLY A 46 -10.66 -5.58 1.76
CA GLY A 46 -10.92 -5.18 3.14
C GLY A 46 -12.02 -5.99 3.81
N ARG A 47 -13.13 -6.24 3.11
CA ARG A 47 -14.26 -7.03 3.64
C ARG A 47 -13.89 -8.47 3.96
N ILE A 48 -12.93 -9.04 3.24
CA ILE A 48 -12.43 -10.40 3.45
C ILE A 48 -11.36 -10.41 4.56
N ALA A 49 -10.46 -9.44 4.55
CA ALA A 49 -9.33 -9.37 5.49
C ALA A 49 -9.75 -8.91 6.89
N THR A 50 -10.70 -7.97 7.01
CA THR A 50 -11.10 -7.38 8.30
C THR A 50 -11.54 -8.43 9.33
N PRO A 51 -12.42 -9.40 9.00
CA PRO A 51 -12.78 -10.46 9.94
C PRO A 51 -11.56 -11.26 10.43
N LEU A 52 -10.63 -11.58 9.53
CA LEU A 52 -9.43 -12.36 9.84
C LEU A 52 -8.47 -11.58 10.75
N LEU A 53 -8.23 -10.31 10.43
CA LEU A 53 -7.24 -9.46 11.11
C LEU A 53 -7.76 -8.81 12.40
N CYS A 54 -9.07 -8.56 12.51
CA CYS A 54 -9.66 -7.88 13.66
C CYS A 54 -10.35 -8.87 14.61
N TRP A 55 -11.23 -9.74 14.09
CA TRP A 55 -12.10 -10.57 14.94
C TRP A 55 -11.46 -11.91 15.28
N PHE A 56 -10.85 -12.57 14.30
CA PHE A 56 -10.22 -13.89 14.46
C PHE A 56 -8.71 -13.82 14.73
N ARG A 57 -8.17 -12.64 15.05
CA ARG A 57 -6.73 -12.42 15.22
C ARG A 57 -6.08 -13.36 16.23
N TYR A 58 -6.72 -13.63 17.37
CA TYR A 58 -6.15 -14.54 18.37
C TYR A 58 -6.14 -15.99 17.89
N VAL A 59 -7.12 -16.40 17.09
CA VAL A 59 -7.13 -17.72 16.45
C VAL A 59 -5.95 -17.81 15.48
N LEU A 60 -5.73 -16.78 14.65
CA LEU A 60 -4.56 -16.68 13.77
C LEU A 60 -3.25 -16.75 14.56
N TYR A 61 -3.13 -16.05 15.69
CA TYR A 61 -1.91 -16.04 16.49
C TYR A 61 -1.61 -17.41 17.12
N VAL A 62 -2.62 -18.02 17.74
CA VAL A 62 -2.48 -19.33 18.39
C VAL A 62 -2.17 -20.40 17.35
N THR A 63 -2.91 -20.44 16.25
CA THR A 63 -2.68 -21.42 15.17
C THR A 63 -1.31 -21.22 14.51
N GLY A 64 -0.93 -19.99 14.18
CA GLY A 64 0.39 -19.66 13.64
C GLY A 64 1.52 -20.08 14.59
N TYR A 65 1.39 -19.82 15.88
CA TYR A 65 2.38 -20.24 16.87
C TYR A 65 2.48 -21.77 16.97
N LEU A 66 1.35 -22.47 17.12
CA LEU A 66 1.34 -23.92 17.26
C LEU A 66 1.87 -24.66 16.01
N LEU A 67 1.63 -24.12 14.82
CA LEU A 67 2.07 -24.73 13.57
C LEU A 67 3.52 -24.38 13.21
N LEU A 68 3.91 -23.11 13.35
CA LEU A 68 5.18 -22.63 12.83
C LEU A 68 6.31 -22.70 13.85
N LYS A 69 6.04 -22.61 15.16
CA LYS A 69 7.07 -22.69 16.19
C LYS A 69 7.78 -24.05 16.24
N PRO A 70 7.11 -25.21 16.16
CA PRO A 70 7.78 -26.51 16.11
C PRO A 70 8.28 -26.89 14.71
N CYS A 71 7.96 -26.11 13.66
CA CYS A 71 8.30 -26.44 12.29
C CYS A 71 9.80 -26.20 12.01
N PRO A 72 10.55 -27.20 11.54
CA PRO A 72 11.95 -27.05 11.17
C PRO A 72 12.19 -25.95 10.12
N GLU A 73 13.29 -25.19 10.27
CA GLU A 73 13.67 -24.11 9.33
C GLU A 73 13.77 -24.57 7.88
N THR A 74 14.23 -25.80 7.64
CA THR A 74 14.34 -26.37 6.29
C THR A 74 12.97 -26.49 5.62
N ILE A 75 11.92 -26.83 6.39
CA ILE A 75 10.54 -26.92 5.87
C ILE A 75 10.00 -25.52 5.63
N LYS A 76 10.17 -24.59 6.57
CA LYS A 76 9.78 -23.18 6.39
C LYS A 76 10.44 -22.58 5.14
N SER A 77 11.74 -22.80 4.96
CA SER A 77 12.48 -22.34 3.77
C SER A 77 11.96 -22.99 2.49
N LEU A 78 11.65 -24.30 2.50
CA LEU A 78 11.07 -24.98 1.35
C LEU A 78 9.69 -24.43 0.98
N LEU A 79 8.83 -24.15 1.98
CA LEU A 79 7.51 -23.56 1.77
C LEU A 79 7.62 -22.16 1.16
N ILE A 80 8.52 -21.32 1.68
CA ILE A 80 8.78 -19.99 1.14
C ILE A 80 9.26 -20.09 -0.31
N ARG A 81 10.25 -20.94 -0.59
CA ARG A 81 10.77 -21.13 -1.96
C ARG A 81 9.69 -21.59 -2.93
N ARG A 82 8.86 -22.57 -2.53
CA ARG A 82 7.74 -23.04 -3.37
C ARG A 82 6.71 -21.94 -3.59
N GLY A 83 6.37 -21.17 -2.55
CA GLY A 83 5.45 -20.03 -2.67
C GLY A 83 5.98 -18.98 -3.65
N LEU A 84 7.25 -18.61 -3.52
CA LEU A 84 7.91 -17.66 -4.44
C LEU A 84 7.94 -18.18 -5.88
N GLN A 85 8.21 -19.48 -6.09
CA GLN A 85 8.15 -20.11 -7.42
C GLN A 85 6.75 -20.04 -8.03
N VAL A 86 5.70 -20.34 -7.25
CA VAL A 86 4.31 -20.22 -7.71
C VAL A 86 3.97 -18.77 -8.09
N MET A 87 4.57 -17.80 -7.40
CA MET A 87 4.42 -16.37 -7.70
C MET A 87 5.38 -15.87 -8.79
N ASN A 88 6.22 -16.72 -9.40
CA ASN A 88 7.27 -16.33 -10.35
C ASN A 88 8.21 -15.23 -9.80
N LEU A 89 8.52 -15.27 -8.51
CA LEU A 89 9.41 -14.33 -7.80
C LEU A 89 10.72 -15.04 -7.41
N GLU A 90 11.49 -15.51 -8.40
CA GLU A 90 12.53 -16.50 -8.12
C GLU A 90 13.81 -15.96 -7.43
N ASN A 91 14.09 -14.65 -7.35
CA ASN A 91 15.44 -14.21 -6.97
C ASN A 91 15.65 -12.97 -6.08
N GLU A 92 14.62 -12.26 -5.59
CA GLU A 92 14.89 -10.97 -4.90
C GLU A 92 14.59 -10.92 -3.40
N PHE A 93 13.86 -11.90 -2.86
CA PHE A 93 13.47 -11.86 -1.45
C PHE A 93 13.70 -13.22 -0.77
N SER A 94 14.56 -13.24 0.25
CA SER A 94 14.64 -14.34 1.22
C SER A 94 14.09 -13.86 2.56
N PRO A 95 12.76 -13.77 2.71
CA PRO A 95 12.18 -13.29 3.95
C PRO A 95 12.10 -14.44 4.94
N LEU A 96 13.25 -14.85 5.48
CA LEU A 96 13.34 -15.96 6.43
C LEU A 96 12.42 -15.76 7.65
N ASN A 97 12.10 -14.50 7.99
CA ASN A 97 11.26 -14.15 9.12
C ASN A 97 9.75 -14.12 8.82
N ILE A 98 9.30 -14.30 7.56
CA ILE A 98 7.85 -14.25 7.25
C ILE A 98 7.06 -15.35 7.96
N LEU A 99 7.69 -16.51 8.19
CA LEU A 99 7.05 -17.62 8.89
C LEU A 99 7.37 -17.62 10.40
N GLU A 100 7.94 -16.55 10.94
CA GLU A 100 8.09 -16.40 12.39
C GLU A 100 6.75 -16.01 13.03
N PRO A 101 6.25 -16.76 14.03
CA PRO A 101 4.93 -16.53 14.62
C PRO A 101 4.72 -15.09 15.11
N PHE A 102 5.74 -14.48 15.72
CA PHE A 102 5.65 -13.12 16.22
C PHE A 102 5.64 -12.08 15.11
N CYS A 103 6.34 -12.33 13.99
CA CYS A 103 6.27 -11.47 12.81
C CYS A 103 4.87 -11.50 12.21
N LEU A 104 4.27 -12.69 12.08
CA LEU A 104 2.89 -12.83 11.60
C LEU A 104 1.87 -12.15 12.54
N ALA A 105 2.03 -12.32 13.85
CA ALA A 105 1.16 -11.68 14.82
C ALA A 105 1.25 -10.14 14.73
N ASN A 106 2.46 -9.60 14.61
CA ASN A 106 2.67 -8.16 14.45
C ASN A 106 2.10 -7.63 13.13
N ALA A 107 2.31 -8.36 12.03
CA ALA A 107 1.77 -7.99 10.71
C ALA A 107 0.24 -8.00 10.71
N ALA A 108 -0.38 -9.04 11.29
CA ALA A 108 -1.82 -9.13 11.41
C ALA A 108 -2.40 -8.07 12.37
N TYR A 109 -1.69 -7.77 13.47
CA TYR A 109 -2.06 -6.67 14.37
C TYR A 109 -2.03 -5.33 13.65
N LEU A 110 -0.93 -5.04 12.92
CA LEU A 110 -0.78 -3.82 12.13
C LEU A 110 -1.89 -3.70 11.09
N GLY A 111 -2.11 -4.72 10.27
CA GLY A 111 -3.19 -4.72 9.27
C GLY A 111 -4.57 -4.55 9.92
N GLY A 112 -4.81 -5.14 11.09
CA GLY A 112 -6.04 -4.94 11.84
C GLY A 112 -6.21 -3.49 12.34
N GLN A 113 -5.13 -2.80 12.73
CA GLN A 113 -5.20 -1.37 13.06
C GLN A 113 -5.48 -0.51 11.83
N GLU A 114 -4.83 -0.80 10.70
CA GLU A 114 -5.04 -0.09 9.43
C GLU A 114 -6.51 -0.15 8.98
N MET A 115 -7.15 -1.33 9.08
CA MET A 115 -8.58 -1.51 8.75
C MET A 115 -9.52 -0.64 9.59
N MET A 116 -9.13 -0.33 10.84
CA MET A 116 -9.94 0.43 11.78
C MET A 116 -9.65 1.94 11.73
N GLU A 117 -8.44 2.33 11.35
CA GLU A 117 -8.01 3.72 11.31
C GLU A 117 -8.29 4.38 9.95
N VAL A 118 -8.10 3.63 8.85
CA VAL A 118 -8.25 4.15 7.48
C VAL A 118 -9.70 4.07 7.03
N VAL A 119 -10.52 4.95 7.61
CA VAL A 119 -11.97 4.97 7.39
C VAL A 119 -12.38 6.17 6.53
N LYS A 120 -12.14 7.40 7.01
CA LYS A 120 -12.53 8.63 6.28
C LYS A 120 -11.33 9.25 5.58
N ARG A 121 -11.52 9.67 4.33
CA ARG A 121 -10.52 10.44 3.57
C ARG A 121 -10.25 11.79 4.24
N ASP A 122 -8.98 12.16 4.34
CA ASP A 122 -8.54 13.44 4.93
C ASP A 122 -8.58 14.56 3.87
N ASP A 123 -9.79 14.99 3.51
CA ASP A 123 -10.01 15.99 2.46
C ASP A 123 -9.38 17.35 2.78
N GLU A 124 -9.26 17.72 4.06
CA GLU A 124 -8.63 18.96 4.50
C GLU A 124 -7.14 18.98 4.13
N THR A 125 -6.42 17.91 4.50
CA THR A 125 -4.99 17.76 4.19
C THR A 125 -4.76 17.65 2.69
N ILE A 126 -5.62 16.92 1.98
CA ILE A 126 -5.55 16.78 0.52
C ILE A 126 -5.70 18.16 -0.14
N LYS A 127 -6.71 18.93 0.27
CA LYS A 127 -6.96 20.27 -0.26
C LYS A 127 -5.78 21.22 -0.03
N GLU A 128 -5.22 21.23 1.18
CA GLU A 128 -4.09 22.08 1.54
C GLU A 128 -2.84 21.80 0.69
N HIS A 129 -2.67 20.55 0.25
CA HIS A 129 -1.47 20.09 -0.43
C HIS A 129 -1.70 19.67 -1.88
N LEU A 130 -2.89 19.90 -2.44
CA LEU A 130 -3.33 19.35 -3.70
C LEU A 130 -2.34 19.58 -4.85
N CYS A 131 -1.71 20.77 -4.88
CA CYS A 131 -0.75 21.15 -5.91
C CYS A 131 0.52 20.28 -5.96
N LYS A 132 0.89 19.60 -4.86
CA LYS A 132 2.05 18.70 -4.79
C LYS A 132 1.68 17.23 -4.77
N LEU A 133 0.39 16.86 -4.73
CA LEU A 133 -0.05 15.47 -4.71
C LEU A 133 -0.29 14.94 -6.14
N THR A 134 0.10 13.69 -6.38
CA THR A 134 -0.36 12.89 -7.52
C THR A 134 -1.01 11.63 -6.99
N PHE A 135 -2.26 11.40 -7.35
CA PHE A 135 -2.96 10.16 -7.05
C PHE A 135 -2.93 9.25 -8.27
N TYR A 136 -2.54 7.99 -8.08
CA TYR A 136 -2.46 7.01 -9.15
C TYR A 136 -3.26 5.76 -8.78
N TYR A 137 -4.44 5.59 -9.37
CA TYR A 137 -5.34 4.47 -9.10
C TYR A 137 -5.21 3.37 -10.16
N GLY A 138 -5.49 2.12 -9.77
CA GLY A 138 -5.59 0.99 -10.70
C GLY A 138 -7.03 0.71 -11.11
N THR A 139 -7.26 0.29 -12.35
CA THR A 139 -8.60 -0.15 -12.81
C THR A 139 -9.09 -1.43 -12.15
N ILE A 140 -8.17 -2.29 -11.71
CA ILE A 140 -8.47 -3.62 -11.15
C ILE A 140 -8.08 -3.73 -9.67
N ASP A 141 -7.95 -2.62 -8.96
CA ASP A 141 -7.46 -2.59 -7.59
C ASP A 141 -8.57 -3.00 -6.59
N PRO A 142 -8.42 -4.15 -5.88
CA PRO A 142 -9.40 -4.61 -4.91
C PRO A 142 -9.30 -3.94 -3.52
N TRP A 143 -8.29 -3.10 -3.28
CA TRP A 143 -8.11 -2.31 -2.07
C TRP A 143 -8.60 -0.87 -2.25
N CYS A 144 -8.50 -0.35 -3.48
CA CYS A 144 -8.94 0.99 -3.84
C CYS A 144 -9.75 0.91 -5.15
N PRO A 145 -11.03 0.52 -5.06
CA PRO A 145 -11.90 0.34 -6.22
C PRO A 145 -11.96 1.58 -7.11
N LYS A 146 -12.35 1.39 -8.37
CA LYS A 146 -12.50 2.50 -9.34
C LYS A 146 -13.43 3.59 -8.82
N GLU A 147 -14.44 3.24 -8.02
CA GLU A 147 -15.35 4.18 -7.38
C GLU A 147 -14.59 5.22 -6.52
N TYR A 148 -13.48 4.84 -5.87
CA TYR A 148 -12.71 5.77 -5.04
C TYR A 148 -11.96 6.79 -5.90
N TYR A 149 -11.50 6.37 -7.09
CA TYR A 149 -10.95 7.28 -8.09
C TYR A 149 -12.01 8.29 -8.59
N GLU A 150 -13.23 7.82 -8.89
CA GLU A 150 -14.31 8.69 -9.37
C GLU A 150 -14.72 9.70 -8.28
N ASP A 151 -14.82 9.25 -7.03
CA ASP A 151 -15.15 10.10 -5.87
C ASP A 151 -14.10 11.21 -5.69
N ILE A 152 -12.80 10.88 -5.64
CA ILE A 152 -11.75 11.88 -5.45
C ILE A 152 -11.64 12.82 -6.66
N LYS A 153 -11.82 12.32 -7.88
CA LYS A 153 -11.78 13.15 -9.09
C LYS A 153 -12.94 14.14 -9.15
N LYS A 154 -14.11 13.76 -8.63
CA LYS A 154 -15.27 14.64 -8.49
C LYS A 154 -15.04 15.73 -7.45
N ASP A 155 -14.44 15.39 -6.31
CA ASP A 155 -14.25 16.32 -5.20
C ASP A 155 -13.06 17.28 -5.44
N PHE A 156 -12.05 16.86 -6.19
CA PHE A 156 -10.85 17.63 -6.53
C PHE A 156 -10.55 17.61 -8.04
N PRO A 157 -11.42 18.22 -8.88
CA PRO A 157 -11.30 18.13 -10.34
C PRO A 157 -9.97 18.69 -10.89
N GLU A 158 -9.41 19.70 -10.22
CA GLU A 158 -8.13 20.33 -10.51
C GLU A 158 -6.90 19.53 -10.05
N GLY A 159 -7.09 18.46 -9.28
CA GLY A 159 -6.02 17.60 -8.80
C GLY A 159 -5.38 16.74 -9.90
N ASP A 160 -4.10 16.43 -9.72
CA ASP A 160 -3.39 15.42 -10.53
C ASP A 160 -3.79 14.02 -10.05
N ILE A 161 -4.90 13.52 -10.62
CA ILE A 161 -5.53 12.26 -10.26
C ILE A 161 -5.61 11.43 -11.54
N ARG A 162 -4.93 10.29 -11.54
CA ARG A 162 -4.72 9.43 -12.71
C ARG A 162 -5.31 8.05 -12.47
N LEU A 163 -5.85 7.45 -13.53
CA LEU A 163 -6.32 6.07 -13.54
C LEU A 163 -5.45 5.25 -14.51
N CYS A 164 -4.90 4.14 -14.04
CA CYS A 164 -4.08 3.22 -14.82
C CYS A 164 -4.95 2.31 -15.68
N GLU A 165 -4.94 2.52 -17.00
CA GLU A 165 -5.68 1.67 -17.95
C GLU A 165 -4.96 0.36 -18.30
N LYS A 166 -3.72 0.17 -17.84
CA LYS A 166 -2.89 -0.98 -18.17
C LYS A 166 -3.16 -2.23 -17.33
N ASN A 167 -4.24 -2.23 -16.53
CA ASN A 167 -4.61 -3.33 -15.64
C ASN A 167 -3.46 -3.78 -14.72
N ILE A 168 -2.68 -2.82 -14.22
CA ILE A 168 -1.61 -3.09 -13.25
C ILE A 168 -2.27 -3.45 -11.90
N PRO A 169 -1.90 -4.58 -11.26
CA PRO A 169 -2.49 -5.00 -10.00
C PRO A 169 -2.00 -4.12 -8.84
N HIS A 170 -2.75 -4.07 -7.74
CA HIS A 170 -2.37 -3.34 -6.53
C HIS A 170 -0.96 -3.71 -6.02
N ALA A 171 -0.61 -5.00 -6.09
CA ALA A 171 0.72 -5.50 -5.76
C ALA A 171 1.72 -5.36 -6.92
N PHE A 172 1.72 -4.22 -7.62
CA PHE A 172 2.55 -3.98 -8.80
C PHE A 172 4.04 -4.21 -8.55
N ILE A 173 4.48 -4.09 -7.29
CA ILE A 173 5.87 -4.24 -6.87
C ILE A 173 6.46 -5.62 -7.24
N THR A 174 5.63 -6.63 -7.46
CA THR A 174 6.06 -8.00 -7.78
C THR A 174 6.45 -8.19 -9.25
N HIS A 175 5.73 -7.57 -10.20
CA HIS A 175 5.92 -7.82 -11.64
C HIS A 175 5.95 -6.56 -12.52
N PHE A 176 5.49 -5.42 -11.99
CA PHE A 176 5.36 -4.15 -12.70
C PHE A 176 6.17 -3.04 -12.01
N ASN A 177 7.16 -3.42 -11.19
CA ASN A 177 7.97 -2.47 -10.42
C ASN A 177 8.75 -1.50 -11.32
N GLN A 178 9.42 -2.01 -12.36
CA GLN A 178 10.20 -1.21 -13.30
C GLN A 178 9.31 -0.25 -14.07
N GLU A 179 8.17 -0.72 -14.58
CA GLU A 179 7.23 0.13 -15.30
C GLU A 179 6.69 1.29 -14.43
N MET A 180 6.36 1.00 -13.16
CA MET A 180 5.94 2.03 -12.22
C MET A 180 7.09 3.01 -11.90
N ALA A 181 8.30 2.49 -11.71
CA ALA A 181 9.49 3.30 -11.42
C ALA A 181 9.82 4.24 -12.58
N ASP A 182 9.77 3.77 -13.83
CA ASP A 182 10.03 4.56 -15.03
C ASP A 182 8.99 5.68 -15.18
N MET A 183 7.70 5.37 -14.97
CA MET A 183 6.62 6.36 -15.02
C MET A 183 6.79 7.49 -13.99
N ILE A 184 7.18 7.13 -12.76
CA ILE A 184 7.43 8.12 -11.70
C ILE A 184 8.70 8.92 -12.00
N ALA A 185 9.77 8.25 -12.44
CA ALA A 185 11.04 8.90 -12.78
C ALA A 185 10.87 9.93 -13.91
N ASP A 186 10.10 9.60 -14.94
CA ASP A 186 9.82 10.53 -16.03
C ASP A 186 8.94 11.69 -15.58
N SER A 187 7.88 11.43 -14.79
CA SER A 187 7.08 12.50 -14.19
C SER A 187 7.92 13.45 -13.33
N LEU A 188 8.88 12.91 -12.57
CA LEU A 188 9.80 13.68 -11.73
C LEU A 188 10.79 14.51 -12.53
N LYS A 189 11.33 14.00 -13.64
CA LYS A 189 12.22 14.78 -14.52
C LYS A 189 11.51 16.03 -15.04
N ASP A 190 10.26 15.88 -15.47
CA ASP A 190 9.45 16.99 -15.95
C ASP A 190 9.20 18.03 -14.84
N ASP A 191 8.87 17.58 -13.63
CA ASP A 191 8.67 18.47 -12.48
C ASP A 191 9.97 19.22 -12.13
N LEU A 192 11.10 18.52 -12.08
CA LEU A 192 12.41 19.11 -11.76
C LEU A 192 12.91 20.07 -12.84
N SER A 193 12.56 19.86 -14.11
CA SER A 193 12.94 20.75 -15.20
C SER A 193 12.24 22.12 -15.17
N LYS A 194 11.10 22.21 -14.47
CA LYS A 194 10.28 23.42 -14.33
C LYS A 194 10.61 24.23 -13.07
N MET A 195 11.49 23.73 -12.20
CA MET A 195 11.92 24.37 -10.95
C MET A 195 13.19 25.20 -11.14
#